data_AF-A0A1G7YBX5-F1
#
_entry.id   AF-A0A1G7YBX5-F1
#
_cell.length_a   1.000
_cell.length_b   1.000
_cell.length_c   1.000
_cell.angle_alpha   90.00
_cell.angle_beta   90.00
_cell.angle_gamma   90.00
#
_symmetry.space_group_name_H-M   'P 1'
#
loop_
_entity.id
_entity.type
_entity.pdbx_description
1 polymer ?
#
loop_
_entity_poly.entity_id
_entity_poly.type
_entity_poly.pdbx_seq_one_letter_code
_entity_poly.pdbx_strand_id
1 'polypeptide(L)' 'MGNGASVLAYVQNLEQVFAIPILHVTEYPGAPIARLRDGLGSFHPPQGYVRLTQHPRLLEVCEKVALEAPIRHMSVRHR' A
#
# COMPACT_ATOMS: atom_id res chain seq x y z
N MET A 1 -16.63 7.16 -4.27
CA MET A 1 -16.86 6.20 -3.16
C MET A 1 -15.51 5.86 -2.59
N GLY A 2 -15.23 6.20 -1.34
CA GLY A 2 -13.89 6.03 -0.77
C GLY A 2 -13.77 6.64 0.61
N ASN A 3 -13.30 5.82 1.56
CA ASN A 3 -13.03 6.10 2.99
C ASN A 3 -14.26 6.48 3.83
N GLY A 4 -15.08 5.48 4.21
CA GLY A 4 -16.20 5.65 5.16
C GLY A 4 -17.37 4.69 4.97
N ALA A 5 -17.50 4.06 3.79
CA ALA A 5 -18.51 3.03 3.55
C ALA A 5 -18.16 1.71 4.26
N SER A 6 -19.18 0.97 4.69
CA SER A 6 -18.99 -0.34 5.32
C SER A 6 -18.41 -1.35 4.33
N VAL A 7 -17.69 -2.36 4.84
CA VAL A 7 -17.19 -3.47 4.01
C VAL A 7 -18.33 -4.11 3.21
N LEU A 8 -19.50 -4.29 3.83
CA LEU A 8 -20.69 -4.83 3.17
C LEU A 8 -21.10 -4.02 1.92
N ALA A 9 -21.08 -2.69 2.01
CA ALA A 9 -21.43 -1.83 0.87
C ALA A 9 -20.43 -1.95 -0.30
N TYR A 10 -19.15 -2.23 -0.02
CA TYR A 10 -18.15 -2.47 -1.06
C TYR A 10 -18.32 -3.81 -1.78
N VAL A 11 -18.92 -4.80 -1.11
CA VAL A 11 -18.98 -6.19 -1.62
C VAL A 11 -20.37 -6.64 -2.06
N GLN A 12 -21.42 -5.86 -1.77
CA GLN A 12 -22.83 -6.25 -1.94
C GLN A 12 -23.22 -6.72 -3.35
N ASN A 13 -22.51 -6.27 -4.38
CA ASN A 13 -22.81 -6.58 -5.79
C ASN A 13 -21.72 -7.44 -6.45
N LEU A 14 -20.84 -8.05 -5.67
CA LEU A 14 -19.79 -8.93 -6.17
C LEU A 14 -20.17 -10.39 -5.88
N GLU A 15 -20.10 -11.25 -6.90
CA GLU A 15 -20.35 -12.69 -6.74
C GLU A 15 -19.32 -13.37 -5.82
N GLN A 16 -18.08 -12.85 -5.84
CA GLN A 16 -16.98 -13.35 -5.02
C GLN A 16 -16.10 -12.20 -4.55
N VAL A 17 -15.51 -12.36 -3.36
CA VAL A 17 -14.53 -11.44 -2.80
C VAL A 17 -13.32 -12.17 -2.25
N PHE A 18 -12.21 -11.45 -2.17
CA PHE A 18 -10.94 -11.94 -1.63
C PHE A 18 -10.55 -11.13 -0.40
N ALA A 19 -10.12 -11.83 0.65
CA ALA A 19 -9.51 -11.22 1.82
C ALA A 19 -8.02 -11.57 1.84
N ILE A 20 -7.17 -10.55 1.98
CA ILE A 20 -5.73 -10.72 2.13
C ILE A 20 -5.38 -10.40 3.58
N PRO A 21 -5.11 -11.41 4.43
CA PRO A 21 -4.73 -11.16 5.81
C PRO A 21 -3.36 -10.49 5.85
N ILE A 22 -3.29 -9.32 6.47
CA ILE A 22 -2.03 -8.60 6.68
C ILE A 22 -1.45 -9.08 8.01
N LEU A 23 -0.41 -9.91 7.94
CA LEU A 23 0.22 -10.52 9.13
C LEU A 23 1.26 -9.60 9.77
N HIS A 24 1.91 -8.76 8.97
CA HIS A 24 2.97 -7.87 9.41
C HIS A 24 2.80 -6.49 8.76
N VAL A 25 2.89 -5.44 9.57
CA VAL A 25 2.88 -4.05 9.13
C VAL A 25 4.08 -3.34 9.73
N THR A 26 4.81 -2.62 8.87
CA THR A 26 5.80 -1.63 9.28
C THR A 26 5.39 -0.29 8.71
N GLU A 27 5.29 0.70 9.58
CA GLU A 27 4.94 2.08 9.23
C GLU A 27 6.20 2.94 9.26
N TYR A 28 6.38 3.74 8.22
CA TYR A 28 7.51 4.67 8.05
C TYR A 28 7.00 6.11 8.03
N PRO A 29 7.88 7.10 8.26
CA PRO A 29 7.52 8.51 8.11
C PRO A 29 6.90 8.80 6.74
N GLY A 30 5.81 9.57 6.76
CA GLY A 30 5.15 9.99 5.54
C GLY A 30 6.10 10.80 4.66
N ALA A 31 6.15 10.45 3.37
CA ALA A 31 6.90 11.21 2.38
C ALA A 31 5.99 12.31 1.77
N PRO A 32 6.49 13.55 1.60
CA PRO A 32 5.76 14.57 0.86
C PRO A 32 5.47 14.10 -0.57
N ILE A 33 4.27 14.43 -1.07
CA ILE A 33 3.86 14.03 -2.42
C ILE A 33 4.82 14.54 -3.50
N ALA A 34 5.46 15.70 -3.30
CA ALA A 34 6.48 16.23 -4.21
C ALA A 34 7.68 15.27 -4.34
N ARG A 35 8.20 14.76 -3.21
CA ARG A 35 9.32 13.79 -3.19
C ARG A 35 8.95 12.49 -3.91
N LEU A 36 7.70 12.05 -3.78
CA LEU A 36 7.20 10.88 -4.50
C LEU A 36 7.08 11.15 -6.00
N ARG A 37 6.62 12.33 -6.40
CA ARG A 37 6.51 12.72 -7.82
C ARG A 37 7.87 12.84 -8.49
N ASP A 38 8.89 13.32 -7.80
CA ASP A 38 10.25 13.39 -8.33
C ASP A 38 10.82 12.00 -8.66
N GLY A 39 10.55 11.00 -7.80
CA GLY A 39 10.99 9.62 -8.02
C GLY A 39 10.11 8.81 -8.97
N LEU A 40 8.79 9.08 -8.99
CA LEU A 40 7.81 8.26 -9.71
C LEU A 40 7.35 8.90 -11.03
N GLY A 41 7.64 10.17 -11.28
CA GLY A 41 7.18 10.93 -12.45
C GLY A 41 5.66 11.07 -12.48
N SER A 42 5.06 10.75 -13.63
CA SER A 42 3.60 10.76 -13.86
C SER A 42 2.89 9.52 -13.29
N PHE A 43 3.33 9.05 -12.13
CA PHE A 43 2.78 7.83 -11.54
C PHE A 43 1.33 8.01 -11.12
N HIS A 44 0.49 7.11 -11.62
CA HIS A 44 -0.88 6.95 -11.17
C HIS A 44 -0.93 5.77 -10.20
N PRO A 45 -1.58 5.93 -9.02
CA PRO A 45 -1.80 4.81 -8.12
C PRO A 45 -2.47 3.65 -8.86
N PRO A 46 -1.98 2.42 -8.68
CA PRO A 46 -2.57 1.27 -9.34
C PRO A 46 -4.02 1.08 -8.84
N GLN A 47 -4.92 0.71 -9.76
CA GLN A 47 -6.32 0.38 -9.45
C GLN A 47 -6.46 -1.04 -8.86
N GLY A 48 -5.39 -1.56 -8.27
CA GLY A 48 -5.26 -2.93 -7.78
C GLY A 48 -3.85 -3.18 -7.23
N TYR A 49 -3.47 -4.45 -7.11
CA TYR A 49 -2.14 -4.83 -6.62
C TYR A 49 -1.14 -4.96 -7.77
N VAL A 50 0.08 -4.47 -7.55
CA VAL A 50 1.20 -4.59 -8.51
C VAL A 50 2.39 -5.26 -7.83
N ARG A 51 3.22 -5.95 -8.62
CA ARG A 51 4.49 -6.51 -8.14
C ARG A 51 5.58 -5.46 -8.29
N LEU A 52 6.25 -5.07 -7.21
CA LEU A 52 7.30 -4.05 -7.24
C LEU A 52 8.45 -4.40 -8.20
N THR A 53 8.77 -5.69 -8.35
CA THR A 53 9.81 -6.16 -9.27
C THR A 53 9.51 -5.86 -10.75
N GLN A 54 8.24 -5.61 -11.10
CA GLN A 54 7.83 -5.19 -12.45
C GLN A 54 7.80 -3.67 -12.61
N HIS A 55 8.06 -2.92 -11.53
CA HIS A 55 8.06 -1.45 -11.50
C HIS A 55 9.32 -0.92 -10.81
N PRO A 56 10.49 -0.95 -11.47
CA PRO A 56 11.78 -0.61 -10.85
C PRO A 56 11.82 0.76 -10.16
N ARG A 57 11.18 1.78 -10.75
CA ARG A 57 11.10 3.12 -10.14
C ARG A 57 10.27 3.14 -8.85
N LEU A 58 9.18 2.37 -8.81
CA LEU A 58 8.36 2.25 -7.61
C LEU A 58 9.11 1.47 -6.53
N LEU A 59 9.81 0.41 -6.90
CA LEU A 59 10.68 -0.34 -6.00
C LEU A 59 11.76 0.57 -5.37
N GLU A 60 12.47 1.36 -6.17
CA GLU A 60 13.50 2.27 -5.69
C GLU A 60 12.96 3.28 -4.67
N VAL A 61 11.75 3.80 -4.90
CA VAL A 61 11.08 4.71 -3.96
C VAL A 61 10.69 3.99 -2.67
N CYS A 62 10.15 2.77 -2.76
CA CYS A 62 9.86 1.96 -1.59
C CYS A 62 11.11 1.63 -0.77
N GLU A 63 12.22 1.31 -1.43
CA GLU A 63 13.52 1.05 -0.77
C GLU A 63 14.02 2.30 -0.05
N LYS A 64 13.97 3.48 -0.69
CA LYS A 64 14.34 4.75 -0.06
C LYS A 64 13.50 5.06 1.19
N VAL A 65 12.20 4.76 1.15
CA VAL A 65 11.31 4.91 2.33
C VAL A 65 11.67 3.90 3.42
N ALA A 66 11.99 2.67 3.05
CA ALA A 66 12.33 1.60 3.99
C ALA A 66 13.71 1.78 4.67
N LEU A 67 14.55 2.68 4.18
CA LEU A 67 15.80 3.08 4.85
C LEU A 67 15.57 4.01 6.05
N GLU A 68 14.41 4.67 6.12
CA GLU A 68 14.06 5.52 7.26
C GLU A 68 13.76 4.66 8.50
N ALA A 69 13.96 5.24 9.68
CA ALA A 69 13.60 4.57 10.93
C ALA A 69 12.08 4.33 10.99
N PRO A 70 11.61 3.09 11.24
CA PRO A 70 10.19 2.81 11.40
C PRO A 70 9.56 3.60 12.54
N ILE A 71 8.33 4.08 12.33
CA ILE A 71 7.51 4.73 13.37
C ILE A 71 6.80 3.67 14.21
N ARG A 72 6.34 2.59 13.57
CA ARG A 72 5.54 1.56 14.22
C ARG A 72 5.72 0.21 13.54
N HIS A 73 5.68 -0.84 14.36
CA HIS A 73 5.55 -2.21 13.90
C HIS A 73 4.31 -2.86 14.50
N MET A 74 3.65 -3.71 13.71
CA MET A 74 2.55 -4.55 14.15
C MET A 74 2.72 -5.94 13.54
N SER A 75 2.51 -6.96 14.35
CA SER A 75 2.44 -8.35 13.88
C SER A 75 1.21 -9.02 14.46
N VAL A 76 0.54 -9.81 13.64
CA VAL A 76 -0.61 -10.62 14.02
C VAL A 76 -0.19 -12.08 13.93
N ARG A 77 -0.29 -12.81 15.04
CA ARG A 77 -0.10 -14.25 15.04
C ARG A 77 -1.39 -14.90 14.54
N HIS A 78 -1.35 -15.41 13.31
CA HIS A 78 -2.40 -16.27 12.80
C HIS A 78 -2.15 -17.70 13.31
N ARG A 79 -3.20 -18.34 13.84
CA ARG A 79 -3.15 -19.75 14.25
C ARG A 79 -3.38 -20.69 13.07
#